data_AF-A0A957QQQ7-F1
#
_entry.id   AF-A0A957QQQ7-F1
#
_cell.length_a   1.000
_cell.length_b   1.000
_cell.length_c   1.000
_cell.angle_alpha   90.00
_cell.angle_beta   90.00
_cell.angle_gamma   90.00
#
_symmetry.space_group_name_H-M   'P 1'
#
loop_
_entity.id
_entity.type
_entity.pdbx_description
1 polymer ?
#
loop_
_entity_poly.entity_id
_entity_poly.type
_entity_poly.pdbx_seq_one_letter_code
_entity_poly.pdbx_strand_id
1 'polypeptide(L)' 'MKRYLLSRLLQSVLLMIGVIVIVFFLIRLTGDPVSLMIPKEAPAEAREAFREANGFNRPIL' A
#
# COMPACT_ATOMS: atom_id res chain seq x y z
N MET A 1 -18.88 -21.00 22.23
CA MET A 1 -19.13 -20.55 20.83
C MET A 1 -18.85 -19.06 20.60
N LYS A 2 -19.57 -18.11 21.23
CA LYS A 2 -19.38 -16.65 20.98
C LYS A 2 -17.94 -16.15 21.23
N ARG A 3 -17.31 -16.54 22.34
CA ARG A 3 -15.91 -16.18 22.66
C ARG A 3 -14.89 -16.75 21.66
N TYR A 4 -15.14 -17.94 21.15
CA TYR A 4 -14.30 -18.58 20.12
C TYR A 4 -14.41 -17.87 18.77
N LEU A 5 -15.64 -17.52 18.36
CA LEU A 5 -15.89 -16.71 17.15
C LEU A 5 -15.22 -15.34 17.23
N LEU A 6 -15.33 -14.65 18.38
CA LEU A 6 -14.73 -13.34 18.57
C LEU A 6 -13.19 -13.41 18.53
N SER A 7 -12.61 -14.44 19.15
CA SER A 7 -11.16 -14.69 19.10
C SER A 7 -10.67 -14.94 17.67
N ARG A 8 -11.40 -15.72 16.88
CA ARG A 8 -11.07 -15.96 15.45
C ARG A 8 -11.17 -14.68 14.62
N LEU A 9 -12.22 -13.89 14.82
CA LEU A 9 -12.37 -12.60 14.13
C LEU A 9 -11.20 -11.66 14.42
N LEU A 10 -10.80 -11.54 15.69
CA LEU A 10 -9.67 -10.69 16.08
C LEU A 10 -8.36 -11.16 15.44
N GLN A 11 -8.12 -12.47 15.41
CA GLN A 11 -6.95 -13.07 14.76
C GLN A 11 -6.95 -12.82 13.25
N SER A 12 -8.09 -12.95 12.58
CA SER A 12 -8.21 -12.67 11.15
C SER A 12 -7.97 -11.20 10.82
N VAL A 13 -8.51 -10.28 11.63
CA VAL A 13 -8.27 -8.84 11.46
C VAL A 13 -6.78 -8.51 11.67
N LEU A 14 -6.16 -9.05 12.72
CA LEU A 14 -4.72 -8.88 12.98
C LEU A 14 -3.87 -9.41 11.82
N LEU A 15 -4.20 -10.59 11.30
CA LEU A 15 -3.51 -11.16 10.15
C LEU A 15 -3.65 -10.28 8.91
N MET A 16 -4.85 -9.77 8.64
CA MET A 16 -5.11 -8.89 7.50
C MET A 16 -4.30 -7.60 7.60
N ILE A 17 -4.28 -6.97 8.78
CA ILE A 17 -3.45 -5.79 9.03
C ILE A 17 -1.96 -6.12 8.80
N GLY A 18 -1.49 -7.25 9.32
CA GLY A 18 -0.12 -7.71 9.11
C GLY A 18 0.23 -7.87 7.62
N VAL A 19 -0.65 -8.49 6.83
CA VAL A 19 -0.46 -8.65 5.39
C VAL A 19 -0.42 -7.31 4.67
N ILE A 20 -1.35 -6.39 4.98
CA ILE A 20 -1.38 -5.05 4.38
C ILE A 20 -0.07 -4.31 4.66
N VAL A 21 0.41 -4.33 5.91
CA VAL A 21 1.67 -3.71 6.31
C VAL A 21 2.84 -4.32 5.52
N ILE A 22 2.93 -5.65 5.45
CA ILE A 22 4.00 -6.33 4.71
C ILE A 22 3.97 -5.95 3.23
N VAL A 23 2.81 -6.05 2.57
CA VAL A 23 2.67 -5.73 1.14
C VAL A 23 3.01 -4.27 0.88
N PHE A 24 2.56 -3.35 1.73
CA PHE A 24 2.91 -1.93 1.64
C PHE A 24 4.42 -1.72 1.68
N PHE A 25 5.11 -2.31 2.66
CA PHE A 25 6.57 -2.22 2.76
C PHE A 25 7.25 -2.85 1.56
N LEU A 26 6.78 -4.01 1.08
CA LEU A 26 7.35 -4.66 -0.11
C LEU A 26 7.26 -3.74 -1.33
N ILE A 27 6.09 -3.16 -1.60
CA ILE A 27 5.90 -2.23 -2.72
C ILE A 27 6.81 -0.99 -2.58
N ARG A 28 6.92 -0.43 -1.36
CA ARG A 28 7.75 0.76 -1.10
C ARG A 28 9.25 0.47 -1.17
N LEU A 29 9.68 -0.74 -0.79
CA LEU A 29 11.08 -1.16 -0.79
C LEU A 29 11.58 -1.49 -2.21
N THR A 30 10.69 -2.00 -3.08
CA THR A 30 11.01 -2.24 -4.50
C THR A 30 11.20 -0.98 -5.34
N GLY A 31 10.90 0.21 -4.78
CA GLY A 31 11.10 1.50 -5.42
C GLY A 31 9.79 2.21 -5.72
N ASP A 32 9.83 3.09 -6.72
CA ASP A 32 8.68 3.93 -7.09
C ASP A 32 7.74 3.20 -8.07
N PRO A 33 6.51 2.80 -7.66
CA PRO A 33 5.56 2.18 -8.58
C PRO A 33 5.17 3.10 -9.75
N VAL A 34 5.30 4.42 -9.59
CA VAL A 34 5.06 5.39 -10.67
C VAL A 34 6.06 5.23 -11.81
N SER A 35 7.29 4.80 -11.52
CA SER A 35 8.32 4.56 -12.54
C SER A 35 8.03 3.34 -13.43
N LEU A 36 7.17 2.43 -12.96
CA LEU A 36 6.67 1.29 -13.74
C LEU A 36 5.38 1.60 -14.50
N MET A 37 4.62 2.60 -14.05
CA MET A 37 3.33 2.98 -14.62
C MET A 37 3.43 4.10 -15.66
N ILE A 38 4.50 4.91 -15.61
CA ILE A 38 4.73 6.03 -16.53
C ILE A 38 6.01 5.79 -17.35
N PRO A 39 6.03 6.12 -18.65
CA PRO A 39 7.23 6.07 -19.48
C PRO A 39 8.43 6.79 -18.84
N LYS A 40 9.62 6.23 -19.03
CA LYS A 40 10.88 6.80 -18.48
C LYS A 40 11.22 8.16 -19.08
N GLU A 41 10.62 8.53 -20.20
CA GLU A 41 10.79 9.83 -20.86
C GLU A 41 9.80 10.90 -20.36
N ALA A 42 8.83 10.54 -19.51
CA ALA A 42 7.85 11.51 -19.02
C ALA A 42 8.53 12.65 -18.23
N PRO A 43 8.03 13.89 -18.31
CA PRO A 43 8.52 15.00 -17.50
C PRO A 43 8.42 14.69 -16.00
N ALA A 44 9.34 15.20 -15.19
CA ALA A 44 9.32 15.02 -13.74
C ALA A 44 7.98 15.49 -13.11
N GLU A 45 7.45 16.61 -13.61
CA GLU A 45 6.16 17.18 -13.22
C GLU A 45 4.99 16.21 -13.44
N ALA A 46 4.98 15.49 -14.57
CA ALA A 46 3.94 14.49 -14.87
C ALA A 46 4.01 13.30 -13.91
N ARG A 47 5.22 12.92 -13.47
CA ARG A 47 5.39 11.86 -12.46
C ARG A 47 4.87 12.29 -11.10
N GLU A 48 5.14 13.52 -10.68
CA GLU A 48 4.66 14.05 -9.40
C GLU A 48 3.13 14.19 -9.39
N ALA A 49 2.54 14.75 -10.45
CA ALA A 49 1.09 14.85 -10.59
C ALA A 49 0.40 13.48 -10.52
N PHE A 50 0.96 12.46 -11.19
CA PHE A 50 0.42 11.11 -11.14
C PHE A 50 0.56 10.45 -9.78
N ARG A 51 1.69 10.71 -9.10
CA ARG A 51 1.98 10.22 -7.75
C ARG A 51 0.99 10.79 -6.73
N GLU A 52 0.63 12.06 -6.88
CA GLU A 52 -0.33 12.74 -6.00
C GLU A 52 -1.77 12.32 -6.28
N ALA A 53 -2.16 12.24 -7.56
CA ALA A 53 -3.49 11.83 -8.00
C ALA A 53 -3.85 10.40 -7.55
N ASN A 54 -2.87 9.48 -7.59
CA ASN A 54 -3.06 8.08 -7.17
C ASN A 54 -2.75 7.84 -5.70
N GLY A 55 -2.38 8.88 -4.93
CA GLY A 55 -2.08 8.74 -3.51
C GLY A 55 -0.83 7.94 -3.20
N PHE A 56 0.04 7.67 -4.19
CA PHE A 56 1.32 6.98 -3.98
C PHE A 56 2.30 7.77 -3.09
N ASN A 57 2.00 9.04 -2.81
CA ASN A 57 2.73 9.88 -1.85
C ASN A 57 2.05 10.07 -0.50
N ARG A 58 0.86 9.51 -0.28
CA ARG A 58 0.15 9.69 0.99
C ARG A 58 0.57 8.61 1.99
N PRO A 59 1.09 8.99 3.18
CA PRO A 59 1.22 8.04 4.27
C PRO A 59 -0.17 7.59 4.74
N ILE A 60 -0.23 6.45 5.41
CA ILE A 60 -1.46 5.81 5.89
C ILE A 60 -2.04 6.53 7.14
N LEU A 61 -1.39 7.61 7.60
CA LEU A 61 -1.78 8.47 8.72
C LEU A 61 -2.17 9.85 8.23
#